data_AF-A0A820MQA2-F1
#
_entry.id   AF-A0A820MQA2-F1
#
_cell.length_a   1.000
_cell.length_b   1.000
_cell.length_c   1.000
_cell.angle_alpha   90.00
_cell.angle_beta   90.00
_cell.angle_gamma   90.00
#
_symmetry.space_group_name_H-M   'P 1'
#
loop_
_entity.id
_entity.type
_entity.pdbx_description
1 polymer ?
#
loop_
_entity_poly.entity_id
_entity_poly.type
_entity_poly.pdbx_seq_one_letter_code
_entity_poly.pdbx_strand_id
1 'polypeptide(L)'
;EQKPNSHDLSLIDQINQWEKNSIDKIKQKAKDCIEIVIKSSQTFNDIEKKFNNLSEQIKQIHKEDEFNEINLNYLRNQLIEITQELNSPLDISIQQDSQSFVNEISVILSKSKFLRDNF
;
A
#
# COMPACT_ATOMS: atom_id res chain seq x y z
N GLU A 1 48.66 6.28 13.12
CA GLU A 1 47.23 6.04 12.83
C GLU A 1 46.64 5.23 13.98
N GLN A 2 45.67 5.78 14.72
CA GLN A 2 44.99 5.03 15.77
C GLN A 2 43.87 4.21 15.11
N LYS A 3 43.94 2.88 15.23
CA LYS A 3 42.85 2.00 14.80
C LYS A 3 41.62 2.30 15.67
N PRO A 4 40.42 2.41 15.09
CA PRO A 4 39.19 2.59 15.87
C PRO A 4 39.07 1.46 16.89
N ASN A 5 38.66 1.80 18.12
CA ASN A 5 38.54 0.80 19.18
C ASN A 5 37.28 -0.08 18.94
N SER A 6 37.18 -1.23 19.59
CA SER A 6 36.08 -2.19 19.40
C SER A 6 34.68 -1.62 19.70
N HIS A 7 34.57 -0.63 20.60
CA HIS A 7 33.33 0.07 20.94
C HIS A 7 32.92 1.04 19.83
N ASP A 8 33.87 1.77 19.24
CA ASP A 8 33.59 2.68 18.11
C ASP A 8 33.06 1.91 16.90
N LEU A 9 33.65 0.73 16.62
CA LEU A 9 33.16 -0.17 15.57
C LEU A 9 31.73 -0.65 15.85
N SER A 10 31.39 -0.96 17.11
CA SER A 10 30.04 -1.37 17.49
C SER A 10 28.99 -0.26 17.36
N LEU A 11 29.35 1.00 17.63
CA LEU A 11 28.45 2.15 17.43
C LEU A 11 28.22 2.41 15.94
N ILE A 12 29.25 2.31 15.11
CA ILE A 12 29.15 2.43 13.65
C ILE A 12 28.23 1.32 13.09
N ASP A 13 28.39 0.08 13.54
CA ASP A 13 27.53 -1.03 13.13
C ASP A 13 26.06 -0.81 13.50
N GLN A 14 25.78 -0.24 14.68
CA GLN A 14 24.42 0.12 15.09
C GLN A 14 23.80 1.18 14.17
N ILE A 15 24.57 2.23 13.83
CA ILE A 15 24.11 3.28 12.91
C ILE A 15 23.80 2.67 11.54
N ASN A 16 24.71 1.84 11.01
CA ASN A 16 24.53 1.16 9.72
C ASN A 16 23.28 0.25 9.73
N GLN A 17 23.02 -0.45 10.84
CA GLN A 17 21.82 -1.26 10.98
C GLN A 17 20.55 -0.41 11.00
N TRP A 18 20.53 0.72 11.71
CA TRP A 18 19.39 1.63 11.74
C TRP A 18 19.12 2.28 10.38
N GLU A 19 20.17 2.67 9.66
CA GLU A 19 20.06 3.17 8.29
C GLU A 19 19.41 2.12 7.38
N LYS A 20 19.97 0.91 7.36
CA LYS A 20 19.44 -0.19 6.54
C LYS A 20 17.97 -0.47 6.85
N ASN A 21 17.64 -0.61 8.14
CA ASN A 21 16.27 -0.89 8.57
C ASN A 21 15.30 0.23 8.17
N SER A 22 15.74 1.49 8.20
CA SER A 22 14.93 2.64 7.79
C SER A 22 14.66 2.64 6.29
N ILE A 23 15.68 2.35 5.48
CA ILE A 23 15.55 2.22 4.02
C ILE A 23 14.58 1.09 3.67
N ASP A 24 14.70 -0.06 4.33
CA ASP A 24 13.83 -1.22 4.06
C ASP A 24 12.37 -0.91 4.41
N LYS A 25 12.12 -0.20 5.53
CA LYS A 25 10.76 0.28 5.89
C LYS A 25 10.17 1.22 4.83
N ILE A 26 10.96 2.18 4.34
CA ILE A 26 10.50 3.10 3.27
C ILE A 26 10.13 2.31 2.01
N LYS A 27 11.01 1.40 1.57
CA LYS A 27 10.78 0.59 0.37
C LYS A 27 9.54 -0.28 0.48
N GLN A 28 9.36 -0.95 1.62
CA GLN A 28 8.17 -1.76 1.86
C GLN A 28 6.91 -0.91 1.82
N LYS A 29 6.91 0.24 2.52
CA LYS A 29 5.74 1.14 2.53
C LYS A 29 5.39 1.66 1.14
N ALA A 30 6.40 2.03 0.34
CA ALA A 30 6.19 2.44 -1.04
C ALA A 30 5.58 1.31 -1.89
N LYS A 31 6.06 0.07 -1.72
CA LYS A 31 5.50 -1.10 -2.40
C LYS A 31 4.04 -1.35 -2.02
N ASP A 32 3.72 -1.28 -0.72
CA ASP A 32 2.34 -1.45 -0.24
C ASP A 32 1.41 -0.39 -0.84
N CYS A 33 1.84 0.86 -0.87
CA CYS A 33 1.07 1.95 -1.49
C CYS A 33 0.84 1.72 -2.99
N ILE A 34 1.87 1.29 -3.73
CA ILE A 34 1.75 0.96 -5.15
C ILE A 34 0.76 -0.20 -5.35
N GLU A 35 0.83 -1.24 -4.54
CA GLU A 35 -0.08 -2.39 -4.62
C GLU A 35 -1.54 -1.98 -4.40
N ILE A 36 -1.80 -1.09 -3.44
CA ILE A 36 -3.14 -0.53 -3.21
C ILE A 36 -3.64 0.20 -4.46
N VAL A 37 -2.82 1.08 -5.06
CA VAL A 37 -3.18 1.83 -6.27
C VAL A 37 -3.44 0.92 -7.47
N ILE A 38 -2.68 -0.16 -7.61
CA ILE A 38 -2.90 -1.15 -8.67
C ILE A 38 -4.20 -1.93 -8.42
N LYS A 39 -4.45 -2.38 -7.19
CA LYS A 39 -5.68 -3.13 -6.86
C LYS A 39 -6.93 -2.30 -7.09
N SER A 40 -6.90 -1.01 -6.75
CA SER A 40 -8.03 -0.12 -7.03
C SER A 40 -8.27 0.11 -8.52
N SER A 41 -7.23 0.07 -9.37
CA SER A 41 -7.43 0.16 -10.82
C SER A 41 -7.95 -1.16 -11.42
N GLN A 42 -7.63 -2.30 -10.79
CA GLN A 42 -8.21 -3.60 -11.17
C GLN A 42 -9.73 -3.66 -10.98
N THR A 43 -10.29 -2.91 -10.02
CA THR A 43 -11.75 -2.83 -9.82
C THR A 43 -12.49 -2.42 -11.10
N PHE A 44 -11.95 -1.46 -11.88
CA PHE A 44 -12.53 -1.08 -13.16
C PHE A 44 -12.46 -2.21 -14.20
N ASN A 45 -11.34 -2.93 -14.26
CA ASN A 45 -11.19 -4.08 -15.18
C ASN A 45 -12.18 -5.20 -14.84
N ASP A 46 -12.50 -5.40 -13.56
CA ASP A 46 -13.45 -6.42 -13.13
C ASP A 46 -14.90 -6.02 -13.44
N ILE A 47 -15.24 -4.73 -13.26
CA ILE A 47 -16.52 -4.17 -13.71
C ILE A 47 -16.67 -4.33 -15.24
N GLU A 48 -15.62 -4.02 -16.00
CA GLU A 48 -15.62 -4.19 -17.46
C GLU A 48 -15.84 -5.66 -17.88
N LYS A 49 -15.18 -6.61 -17.21
CA LYS A 49 -15.41 -8.05 -17.45
C LYS A 49 -16.84 -8.46 -17.14
N LYS A 50 -17.41 -8.01 -16.02
CA LYS A 50 -18.82 -8.29 -15.65
C LYS A 50 -19.78 -7.74 -16.71
N PHE A 51 -19.53 -6.52 -17.18
CA PHE A 51 -20.33 -5.90 -18.24
C PHE A 51 -20.23 -6.67 -19.57
N ASN A 52 -19.02 -7.07 -19.98
CA ASN A 52 -18.81 -7.87 -21.18
C ASN A 52 -19.52 -9.24 -21.08
N ASN A 53 -19.47 -9.89 -19.92
CA ASN A 53 -20.20 -11.14 -19.69
C ASN A 53 -21.72 -10.94 -19.80
N LEU A 54 -22.26 -9.88 -19.18
CA LEU A 54 -23.68 -9.54 -19.30
C LEU A 54 -24.09 -9.30 -20.77
N SER A 55 -23.24 -8.62 -21.55
CA SER A 55 -23.46 -8.41 -22.99
C SER A 55 -23.52 -9.72 -23.77
N GLU A 56 -22.62 -10.67 -23.48
CA GLU A 56 -22.65 -12.00 -24.10
C GLU A 56 -23.87 -12.82 -23.68
N GLN A 57 -24.28 -12.78 -22.41
CA GLN A 57 -25.50 -13.43 -21.93
C GLN A 57 -26.74 -12.90 -22.66
N ILE A 58 -26.85 -11.58 -22.84
CA ILE A 58 -27.96 -10.96 -23.60
C ILE A 58 -27.99 -11.47 -25.03
N LYS A 59 -26.83 -11.54 -25.70
CA LYS A 59 -26.73 -12.08 -27.07
C LYS A 59 -27.14 -13.55 -27.13
N GLN A 60 -26.81 -14.33 -26.11
CA GLN A 60 -27.14 -15.75 -26.04
C GLN A 60 -28.65 -15.96 -25.85
N ILE A 61 -29.27 -15.29 -24.87
CA ILE A 61 -30.72 -15.38 -24.63
C ILE A 61 -31.51 -14.95 -25.88
N HIS A 62 -31.04 -13.91 -26.58
CA HIS A 62 -31.64 -13.48 -27.85
C HIS A 62 -31.50 -14.55 -28.96
N LYS A 63 -30.37 -15.26 -29.02
CA LYS A 63 -30.16 -16.34 -30.01
C LYS A 63 -31.01 -17.57 -29.72
N GLU A 64 -31.22 -17.88 -28.45
CA GLU A 64 -31.96 -19.05 -27.99
C GLU A 64 -33.49 -18.80 -27.97
N ASP A 65 -33.92 -17.56 -28.24
CA ASP A 65 -35.33 -17.11 -28.17
C ASP A 65 -35.97 -17.39 -26.78
N GLU A 66 -35.13 -17.43 -25.74
CA GLU A 66 -35.51 -17.74 -24.36
C GLU A 66 -35.93 -16.48 -23.59
N PHE A 67 -36.28 -15.40 -24.28
CA PHE A 67 -36.61 -14.14 -23.62
C PHE A 67 -37.91 -14.29 -22.81
N ASN A 68 -37.77 -14.35 -21.49
CA ASN A 68 -38.87 -14.46 -20.55
C ASN A 68 -38.64 -13.55 -19.33
N GLU A 69 -39.64 -13.46 -18.46
CA GLU A 69 -39.61 -12.58 -17.29
C GLU A 69 -38.49 -12.94 -16.29
N ILE A 70 -38.17 -14.24 -16.14
CA ILE A 70 -37.10 -14.71 -15.26
C ILE A 70 -35.75 -14.20 -15.79
N ASN A 71 -35.50 -14.38 -17.08
CA ASN A 71 -34.28 -13.93 -17.75
C ASN A 71 -34.16 -12.40 -17.72
N LEU A 72 -35.25 -11.69 -17.96
CA LEU A 72 -35.30 -10.22 -17.85
C LEU A 72 -34.98 -9.74 -16.44
N ASN A 73 -35.55 -10.35 -15.41
CA ASN A 73 -35.31 -9.95 -14.03
C ASN A 73 -33.87 -10.27 -13.59
N TYR A 74 -33.33 -11.39 -14.04
CA TYR A 74 -31.93 -11.75 -13.81
C TYR A 74 -30.95 -10.75 -14.44
N LEU A 75 -31.14 -10.42 -15.72
CA LEU A 75 -30.33 -9.43 -16.43
C LEU A 75 -30.42 -8.04 -15.77
N ARG A 76 -31.63 -7.65 -15.34
CA ARG A 76 -31.87 -6.38 -14.64
C ARG A 76 -31.10 -6.33 -13.31
N ASN A 77 -31.13 -7.40 -12.52
CA ASN A 77 -30.43 -7.45 -11.24
C ASN A 77 -28.91 -7.35 -11.44
N GLN A 78 -28.34 -8.09 -12.39
CA GLN A 78 -26.91 -7.96 -12.72
C GLN A 78 -26.55 -6.55 -13.18
N LEU A 79 -27.39 -5.90 -13.99
CA LEU A 79 -27.16 -4.53 -14.43
C LEU A 79 -27.21 -3.52 -13.26
N ILE A 80 -28.12 -3.72 -12.30
CA ILE A 80 -28.20 -2.91 -11.08
C ILE A 80 -26.92 -3.07 -10.25
N GLU A 81 -26.43 -4.30 -10.05
CA GLU A 81 -25.18 -4.57 -9.32
C GLU A 81 -23.98 -3.87 -9.99
N ILE A 82 -23.82 -4.03 -11.31
CA ILE A 82 -22.75 -3.37 -12.07
C ILE A 82 -22.86 -1.84 -11.95
N THR A 83 -24.09 -1.29 -11.99
CA THR A 83 -24.33 0.16 -11.85
C THR A 83 -23.98 0.66 -10.45
N GLN A 84 -24.25 -0.11 -9.40
CA GLN A 84 -23.88 0.23 -8.03
C GLN A 84 -22.37 0.22 -7.82
N GLU A 85 -21.68 -0.79 -8.37
CA GLU A 85 -20.22 -0.89 -8.34
C GLU A 85 -19.56 0.27 -9.10
N LEU A 86 -20.09 0.64 -10.28
CA LEU A 86 -19.57 1.75 -11.08
C LEU A 86 -19.77 3.12 -10.42
N ASN A 87 -20.90 3.32 -9.76
CA ASN A 87 -21.22 4.57 -9.04
C ASN A 87 -20.60 4.65 -7.65
N SER A 88 -19.84 3.63 -7.24
CA SER A 88 -19.10 3.61 -5.98
C SER A 88 -17.59 3.55 -6.25
N PRO A 89 -17.00 4.52 -6.96
CA PRO A 89 -15.56 4.52 -7.19
C PRO A 89 -14.82 4.57 -5.85
N LEU A 90 -13.74 3.81 -5.74
CA LEU A 90 -12.77 4.04 -4.68
C LEU A 90 -12.10 5.40 -4.94
N ASP A 91 -12.52 6.42 -4.22
CA ASP A 91 -11.79 7.69 -4.19
C ASP A 91 -10.46 7.47 -3.46
N ILE A 92 -9.37 7.49 -4.22
CA ILE A 92 -8.02 7.35 -3.67
C ILE A 92 -7.42 8.73 -3.52
N SER A 93 -7.06 9.08 -2.28
CA SER A 93 -6.22 10.22 -2.00
C SER A 93 -4.87 9.73 -1.48
N ILE A 94 -3.79 10.25 -2.06
CA ILE A 94 -2.44 10.04 -1.54
C ILE A 94 -2.09 11.26 -0.71
N GLN A 95 -1.77 11.02 0.55
CA GLN A 95 -1.34 12.06 1.49
C GLN A 95 0.02 11.69 2.05
N GLN A 96 0.85 12.70 2.29
CA GLN A 96 2.10 12.56 3.00
C GLN A 96 1.92 13.18 4.38
N ASP A 97 2.17 12.40 5.43
CA ASP A 97 2.23 12.95 6.78
C ASP A 97 3.53 13.78 6.93
N SER A 98 3.40 14.90 7.62
CA SER A 98 4.50 15.78 8.00
C SER A 98 5.29 15.24 9.20
N GLN A 99 4.71 14.31 9.98
CA GLN A 99 5.44 13.60 11.03
C GLN A 99 6.38 12.54 10.45
N SER A 100 7.51 12.33 11.13
CA SER A 100 8.59 11.48 10.62
C SER A 100 8.21 10.00 10.69
N PHE A 101 7.84 9.43 9.54
CA PHE A 101 7.70 7.97 9.35
C PHE A 101 8.99 7.20 9.65
N VAL A 102 10.14 7.87 9.49
CA VAL A 102 11.47 7.33 9.77
C VAL A 102 12.03 7.93 11.05
N ASN A 103 12.61 7.08 11.91
CA ASN A 103 13.24 7.53 13.15
C ASN A 103 14.46 8.41 12.86
N GLU A 104 14.56 9.54 13.54
CA GLU A 104 15.75 10.38 13.50
C GLU A 104 16.91 9.72 14.26
N ILE A 105 18.10 9.68 13.65
CA ILE A 105 19.33 9.19 14.28
C ILE A 105 20.11 10.41 14.80
N SER A 106 20.36 10.46 16.11
CA SER A 106 21.14 11.52 16.74
C SER A 106 22.27 10.96 17.61
N VAL A 107 23.39 11.67 17.67
CA VAL A 107 24.55 11.33 18.51
C VAL A 107 24.63 12.34 19.65
N ILE A 108 24.52 11.87 20.90
CA ILE A 108 24.61 12.71 22.09
C ILE A 108 26.02 12.60 22.67
N LEU A 109 26.76 13.71 22.65
CA LEU A 109 28.07 13.80 23.31
C LEU A 109 27.89 14.28 24.75
N SER A 110 28.16 13.40 25.71
CA SER A 110 28.21 13.78 27.13
C SER A 110 29.65 13.77 27.62
N LYS A 111 30.10 14.87 28.26
CA LYS A 111 31.36 14.88 29.01
C LYS A 111 31.11 14.20 30.36
N SER A 112 31.79 13.10 30.63
CA SER A 112 31.85 12.57 31.99
C SER A 112 32.51 13.61 32.90
N LYS A 113 31.79 14.09 33.91
CA LYS A 113 32.41 14.82 35.03
C LYS A 113 33.26 13.79 35.79
N PHE A 114 34.56 13.75 35.51
CA PHE A 114 35.50 13.16 36.46
C PHE A 114 35.42 13.98 37.75
N LEU A 115 34.88 13.37 38.80
CA LEU A 115 34.96 13.88 40.15
C LEU A 115 36.45 13.94 40.52
N ARG A 116 36.99 15.15 40.64
CA ARG A 116 38.22 15.36 41.42
C ARG A 116 37.81 15.28 42.88
N ASP A 117 37.90 14.08 43.45
CA ASP A 117 37.94 13.97 44.90
C ASP A 117 39.31 14.48 45.36
N ASN A 118 39.26 15.53 46.18
CA ASN A 118 40.41 16.14 46.84
C ASN A 118 40.97 15.16 47.88
N PHE A 119 42.29 14.95 47.84
CA PHE A 119 43.13 14.70 49.01
C PHE A 119 44.46 15.45 48.81
#